data_AF-A0A2R5EZJ4-F1
#
_entry.id   AF-A0A2R5EZJ4-F1
#
_cell.length_a   1.000
_cell.length_b   1.000
_cell.length_c   1.000
_cell.angle_alpha   90.00
_cell.angle_beta   90.00
_cell.angle_gamma   90.00
#
_symmetry.space_group_name_H-M   'P 1'
#
loop_
_entity.id
_entity.type
_entity.pdbx_description
1 polymer ?
#
loop_
_entity_poly.entity_id
_entity_poly.type
_entity_poly.pdbx_seq_one_letter_code
_entity_poly.pdbx_strand_id
1 'polypeptide(L)' 'MDERKSEVLRKIKAYGIIKDPQWLDRPDELVPLWVMLEVMLELIERFNPPGQPYD' A
#
# COMPACT_ATOMS: atom_id res chain seq x y z
N MET A 1 -7.72 -16.78 7.81
CA MET A 1 -7.02 -15.50 7.59
C MET A 1 -7.33 -14.60 8.77
N ASP A 2 -6.31 -14.02 9.38
CA ASP A 2 -6.45 -13.15 10.56
C ASP A 2 -7.34 -11.93 10.22
N GLU A 3 -8.27 -11.59 11.10
CA GLU A 3 -9.30 -10.56 10.85
C GLU A 3 -8.65 -9.20 10.58
N ARG A 4 -7.57 -8.89 11.32
CA ARG A 4 -6.77 -7.68 11.14
C ARG A 4 -6.07 -7.63 9.79
N LYS A 5 -5.53 -8.76 9.30
CA LYS A 5 -4.89 -8.84 7.98
C LYS A 5 -5.91 -8.61 6.86
N SER A 6 -7.12 -9.14 7.02
CA SER A 6 -8.20 -8.96 6.05
C SER A 6 -8.63 -7.49 5.93
N GLU A 7 -8.66 -6.76 7.04
CA GLU A 7 -9.00 -5.34 7.06
C GLU A 7 -7.92 -4.49 6.37
N VAL A 8 -6.64 -4.81 6.61
CA VAL A 8 -5.51 -4.17 5.94
C VAL A 8 -5.57 -4.39 4.43
N LEU A 9 -5.82 -5.62 3.97
CA LEU A 9 -5.96 -5.92 2.55
C LEU A 9 -7.11 -5.17 1.89
N ARG A 10 -8.26 -5.07 2.56
CA ARG A 10 -9.39 -4.26 2.08
C ARG A 10 -9.01 -2.79 1.91
N LYS A 11 -8.32 -2.22 2.90
CA LYS A 11 -7.83 -0.84 2.85
C LYS A 11 -6.86 -0.64 1.70
N ILE A 12 -5.85 -1.50 1.57
CA ILE A 12 -4.87 -1.44 0.48
C ILE A 12 -5.57 -1.50 -0.89
N LYS A 13 -6.52 -2.43 -1.06
CA LYS A 13 -7.31 -2.56 -2.29
C LYS A 13 -8.15 -1.31 -2.58
N ALA A 14 -8.78 -0.73 -1.55
CA ALA A 14 -9.58 0.49 -1.69
C ALA A 14 -8.71 1.72 -2.01
N TYR A 15 -7.48 1.78 -1.50
CA TYR A 15 -6.56 2.85 -1.81
C TYR A 15 -5.92 2.72 -3.19
N GLY A 16 -5.90 1.52 -3.80
CA GLY A 16 -5.28 1.30 -5.10
C GLY A 16 -3.75 1.38 -5.06
N ILE A 17 -3.15 1.20 -3.88
CA ILE A 17 -1.68 1.31 -3.65
C ILE A 17 -0.90 0.16 -4.32
N ILE A 18 -1.55 -0.99 -4.50
CA ILE A 18 -0.93 -2.14 -5.16
C ILE A 18 -1.43 -2.20 -6.60
N LYS A 19 -0.52 -1.97 -7.55
CA LYS A 19 -0.79 -2.00 -8.99
C LYS A 19 -1.00 -3.40 -9.56
N ASP A 20 -0.39 -4.41 -8.94
CA ASP A 20 -0.54 -5.81 -9.34
C ASP A 20 -1.40 -6.59 -8.32
N PRO A 21 -2.65 -6.97 -8.67
CA PRO A 21 -3.55 -7.70 -7.80
C PRO A 21 -2.99 -9.03 -7.27
N GLN A 22 -2.01 -9.65 -7.95
CA GLN A 22 -1.44 -10.94 -7.55
C GLN A 22 -0.85 -10.90 -6.13
N TRP A 23 -0.35 -9.75 -5.67
CA TRP A 23 0.17 -9.59 -4.32
C TRP A 23 -0.92 -9.56 -3.25
N LEU A 24 -2.14 -9.15 -3.60
CA LEU A 24 -3.28 -9.18 -2.67
C LEU A 24 -3.78 -10.61 -2.43
N ASP A 25 -3.57 -11.50 -3.40
CA ASP A 25 -3.95 -12.91 -3.29
C ASP A 25 -2.98 -13.70 -2.38
N ARG A 26 -1.78 -13.15 -2.12
CA ARG A 26 -0.70 -13.82 -1.36
C ARG A 26 -0.04 -12.87 -0.34
N PRO A 27 -0.78 -12.40 0.67
CA PRO A 27 -0.31 -11.38 1.63
C PRO A 27 0.84 -11.84 2.53
N ASP A 28 1.05 -13.14 2.65
CA ASP A 28 2.08 -13.74 3.49
C ASP A 28 3.37 -14.06 2.72
N GLU A 29 3.38 -13.87 1.40
CA GLU A 29 4.58 -14.07 0.58
C GLU A 29 5.48 -12.82 0.59
N LEU A 30 6.80 -13.06 0.49
CA LEU A 30 7.76 -11.97 0.34
C LEU A 30 7.60 -11.33 -1.04
N VAL A 31 7.53 -10.00 -1.06
CA VAL A 31 7.56 -9.22 -2.30
C VAL A 31 9.00 -8.82 -2.64
N PRO A 32 9.31 -8.60 -3.92
CA PRO A 32 10.56 -7.93 -4.30
C PRO A 32 10.69 -6.56 -3.60
N LEU A 33 11.91 -6.17 -3.22
CA LEU A 33 12.17 -4.90 -2.54
C LEU A 33 11.61 -3.69 -3.32
N TRP A 34 11.74 -3.69 -4.64
CA TRP A 34 11.26 -2.59 -5.48
C TRP A 34 9.73 -2.38 -5.37
N VAL A 35 8.95 -3.46 -5.22
CA VAL A 35 7.49 -3.39 -5.00
C VAL A 35 7.19 -2.70 -3.67
N MET A 36 7.93 -3.05 -2.61
CA MET A 36 7.77 -2.39 -1.31
C MET A 36 8.13 -0.90 -1.38
N LEU A 37 9.20 -0.55 -2.11
CA LEU A 37 9.61 0.85 -2.28
C LEU A 37 8.56 1.68 -3.04
N GLU A 38 7.97 1.13 -4.09
CA GLU A 38 6.87 1.79 -4.81
C GLU A 38 5.68 2.08 -3.90
N VAL A 39 5.26 1.09 -3.11
CA VAL A 39 4.18 1.23 -2.12
C VAL A 39 4.50 2.34 -1.11
N MET A 40 5.73 2.40 -0.61
CA MET A 40 6.15 3.45 0.33
C MET A 40 6.09 4.85 -0.30
N LEU A 41 6.53 4.99 -1.55
CA LEU A 41 6.48 6.28 -2.26
C LEU A 41 5.03 6.76 -2.44
N GLU A 42 4.12 5.88 -2.87
CA GLU A 42 2.71 6.23 -3.02
C GLU A 42 2.04 6.61 -1.70
N LEU A 43 2.42 5.96 -0.60
CA LEU A 43 1.96 6.33 0.74
C LEU A 43 2.46 7.73 1.12
N ILE A 44 3.75 8.02 0.90
CA ILE A 44 4.35 9.33 1.20
C ILE A 44 3.65 10.43 0.40
N GLU A 45 3.48 10.26 -0.91
CA GLU A 45 2.81 11.25 -1.77
C GLU A 45 1.37 11.52 -1.33
N ARG A 46 0.69 10.51 -0.78
CA ARG A 46 -0.70 10.64 -0.37
C ARG A 46 -0.87 11.23 1.02
N PHE A 47 0.03 10.94 1.95
CA PHE A 47 0.03 11.53 3.29
C PHE A 47 0.67 12.91 3.33
N ASN A 48 1.57 13.22 2.40
CA ASN A 48 2.23 14.51 2.26
C ASN A 48 2.07 15.03 0.82
N PRO A 49 0.85 15.44 0.43
CA PRO A 49 0.60 15.93 -0.92
C PRO A 49 1.43 17.20 -1.17
N PRO A 50 2.11 17.31 -2.33
CA PRO A 50 2.91 18.47 -2.65
C PRO A 50 2.02 19.73 -2.71
N GLY A 51 2.48 20.81 -2.08
CA GLY A 51 1.79 22.10 -2.10
C GLY A 51 0.93 22.42 -0.88
N GLN A 52 1.04 21.65 0.22
CA GLN A 52 0.51 22.12 1.49
C GLN A 52 1.30 23.35 1.97
N PRO A 53 0.62 24.44 2.39
CA PRO A 53 1.28 25.53 3.08
C PRO A 53 1.98 24.98 4.33
N TYR A 54 3.25 25.32 4.51
CA TYR A 54 3.92 25.10 5.79
C TYR A 54 3.27 26.07 6.80
N ASP A 55 2.49 25.53 7.72
CA ASP A 55 2.01 26.25 8.92
C ASP A 55 3.02 26.07 10.06
#